data_AF-A0A482RA27-F1
#
_entry.id   AF-A0A482RA27-F1
#
_cell.length_a   1.000
_cell.length_b   1.000
_cell.length_c   1.000
_cell.angle_alpha   90.00
_cell.angle_beta   90.00
_cell.angle_gamma   90.00
#
_symmetry.space_group_name_H-M   'P 1'
#
loop_
_entity.id
_entity.type
_entity.pdbx_description
1 polymer ?
#
loop_
_entity_poly.entity_id
_entity_poly.type
_entity_poly.pdbx_seq_one_letter_code
_entity_poly.pdbx_strand_id
1 'polypeptide(L)'
;MLSCGAEERVQLIAEALDGPSVRAYCDMAREHKMWLSLGGFPEALLESEVVEGGPRAANTHIIIADDGRIVASYRKVRNAWHVCAQTMQCTRLLP
;
A
#
# COMPACT_ATOMS: atom_id res chain seq x y z
N MET A 1 -16.14 11.32 -17.58
CA MET A 1 -15.87 10.29 -16.57
C MET A 1 -14.40 9.90 -16.69
N LEU A 2 -13.54 10.41 -15.81
CA LEU A 2 -12.21 9.83 -15.63
C LEU A 2 -12.31 9.06 -14.32
N SER A 3 -12.62 7.76 -14.40
CA SER A 3 -12.16 6.89 -13.33
C SER A 3 -10.65 7.00 -13.36
N CYS A 4 -10.07 7.63 -12.34
CA CYS A 4 -8.63 7.61 -12.18
C CYS A 4 -8.27 6.13 -11.98
N GLY A 5 -7.71 5.46 -13.01
CA GLY A 5 -7.31 4.04 -12.97
C GLY A 5 -6.19 3.74 -11.97
N ALA A 6 -6.02 4.57 -10.94
CA ALA A 6 -5.04 4.39 -9.88
C ALA A 6 -5.31 3.13 -9.07
N GLU A 7 -6.58 2.77 -8.85
CA GLU A 7 -6.93 1.52 -8.16
C GLU A 7 -6.48 0.30 -8.96
N GLU A 8 -6.80 0.27 -10.26
CA GLU A 8 -6.38 -0.81 -11.16
C GLU A 8 -4.84 -0.92 -11.24
N ARG A 9 -4.13 0.21 -11.35
CA ARG A 9 -2.65 0.21 -11.32
C ARG A 9 -2.08 -0.33 -10.01
N VAL A 10 -2.70 -0.01 -8.88
CA VAL A 10 -2.27 -0.52 -7.57
C VAL A 10 -2.45 -2.03 -7.49
N GLN A 11 -3.52 -2.59 -8.06
CA GLN A 11 -3.70 -4.04 -8.13
C GLN A 11 -2.62 -4.72 -8.96
N LEU A 12 -2.14 -4.09 -10.03
CA LEU A 12 -1.09 -4.65 -10.89
C LEU A 12 0.30 -4.68 -10.23
N ILE A 13 0.55 -3.82 -9.24
CA ILE A 13 1.86 -3.68 -8.58
C ILE A 13 1.85 -4.17 -7.12
N ALA A 14 0.70 -4.62 -6.62
CA ALA A 14 0.59 -5.11 -5.25
C ALA A 14 1.43 -6.39 -5.09
N GLU A 15 2.17 -6.46 -3.99
CA GLU A 15 3.02 -7.61 -3.68
C GLU A 15 2.88 -8.00 -2.21
N ALA A 16 3.25 -9.23 -1.86
CA ALA A 16 3.28 -9.68 -0.47
C ALA A 16 4.41 -8.96 0.31
N LEU A 17 4.33 -8.96 1.65
CA LEU A 17 5.35 -8.30 2.49
C LEU A 17 6.73 -8.95 2.42
N ASP A 18 6.84 -10.18 1.91
CA ASP A 18 8.09 -10.88 1.60
C ASP A 18 8.46 -10.80 0.11
N GLY A 19 7.78 -9.92 -0.64
CA GLY A 19 7.97 -9.66 -2.05
C GLY A 19 9.34 -9.09 -2.40
N PRO A 20 9.66 -9.01 -3.70
CA PRO A 20 10.95 -8.51 -4.17
C PRO A 20 11.24 -7.06 -3.74
N SER A 21 10.24 -6.17 -3.72
CA SER A 21 10.48 -4.77 -3.37
C SER A 21 10.76 -4.62 -1.88
N VAL A 22 9.98 -5.27 -1.00
CA VAL A 22 10.26 -5.24 0.45
C VAL A 22 11.61 -5.87 0.78
N ARG A 23 12.00 -6.96 0.11
CA ARG A 23 13.34 -7.57 0.28
C ARG A 23 14.45 -6.61 -0.10
N ALA A 24 14.31 -5.89 -1.23
CA ALA A 24 15.28 -4.87 -1.62
C ALA A 24 15.40 -3.75 -0.57
N TYR A 25 14.29 -3.31 0.03
CA TYR A 25 14.33 -2.35 1.14
C TYR A 25 14.97 -2.93 2.40
N CYS A 26 14.73 -4.20 2.73
CA CYS A 26 15.37 -4.87 3.86
C CYS A 26 16.89 -4.96 3.67
N ASP A 27 17.34 -5.28 2.46
CA ASP A 27 18.77 -5.32 2.12
C ASP A 27 19.40 -3.93 2.20
N MET A 28 18.72 -2.90 1.67
CA MET A 28 19.14 -1.51 1.75
C MET A 28 19.25 -1.01 3.20
N ALA A 29 18.28 -1.34 4.06
CA ALA A 29 18.32 -1.01 5.49
C ALA A 29 19.55 -1.62 6.17
N ARG A 30 19.84 -2.90 5.86
CA ARG A 30 20.98 -3.65 6.40
C ARG A 30 22.33 -3.13 5.92
N GLU A 31 22.41 -2.78 4.63
CA GLU A 31 23.62 -2.28 3.97
C GLU A 31 24.01 -0.90 4.52
N HIS A 32 23.04 -0.01 4.65
CA HIS A 32 23.27 1.37 5.07
C HIS A 32 23.09 1.62 6.58
N LYS A 33 22.76 0.59 7.36
CA LYS A 33 22.55 0.67 8.83
C LYS A 33 21.55 1.75 9.20
N MET A 34 20.41 1.76 8.52
CA MET A 34 19.36 2.75 8.74
C MET A 34 17.98 2.11 8.89
N TRP A 35 17.14 2.79 9.65
CA TRP A 35 15.73 2.45 9.78
C TRP A 35 14.94 3.01 8.61
N LEU A 36 14.02 2.22 8.06
CA LEU A 36 13.15 2.61 6.97
C LEU A 36 11.68 2.58 7.39
N SER A 37 10.92 3.54 6.88
CA SER A 37 9.50 3.70 7.10
C SER A 37 8.80 3.80 5.74
N LEU A 38 8.16 2.72 5.32
CA LEU A 38 7.46 2.62 4.03
C LEU A 38 5.97 2.93 4.24
N GLY A 39 5.59 4.21 4.14
CA GLY A 39 4.26 4.69 4.59
C GLY A 39 3.05 4.36 3.70
N GLY A 40 3.22 3.65 2.60
CA GLY A 40 2.14 3.46 1.62
C GLY A 40 2.39 2.33 0.64
N PHE A 41 2.84 1.19 1.15
CA PHE A 41 3.13 0.01 0.33
C PHE A 41 1.82 -0.70 -0.08
N PRO A 42 1.64 -1.05 -1.36
CA PRO A 42 0.50 -1.82 -1.81
C PRO A 42 0.69 -3.30 -1.47
N GLU A 43 0.18 -3.73 -0.33
CA GLU A 43 0.22 -5.13 0.10
C GLU A 43 -0.87 -5.93 -0.61
N ALA A 44 -0.48 -7.00 -1.31
CA ALA A 44 -1.42 -7.97 -1.86
C ALA A 44 -2.10 -8.75 -0.73
N LEU A 45 -3.43 -8.78 -0.73
CA LEU A 45 -4.20 -9.56 0.25
C LEU A 45 -4.31 -11.02 -0.19
N LEU A 46 -4.31 -11.95 0.77
CA LEU A 46 -4.60 -13.35 0.48
C LEU A 46 -6.05 -13.50 0.04
N GLU A 47 -6.35 -14.48 -0.82
CA GLU A 47 -7.73 -14.70 -1.30
C GLU A 47 -8.72 -14.93 -0.14
N SER A 48 -8.26 -15.54 0.95
CA SER A 48 -9.06 -15.73 2.18
C SER A 48 -9.40 -14.44 2.93
N GLU A 49 -8.69 -13.35 2.66
CA GLU A 49 -8.89 -12.03 3.27
C GLU A 49 -9.72 -11.09 2.37
N VAL A 50 -9.91 -11.46 1.10
CA VAL A 50 -10.68 -10.69 0.12
C VAL A 50 -12.17 -11.01 0.30
N VAL A 51 -12.97 -9.97 0.57
CA VAL A 51 -14.44 -10.07 0.56
C VAL A 51 -14.92 -9.88 -0.88
N GLU A 52 -15.97 -10.59 -1.31
CA GLU A 52 -16.60 -10.40 -2.62
C GLU A 52 -16.90 -8.91 -2.91
N GLY A 53 -16.39 -8.40 -4.03
CA GLY A 53 -16.47 -6.98 -4.40
C GLY A 53 -15.57 -6.02 -3.60
N GLY A 54 -14.72 -6.54 -2.71
CA GLY A 54 -13.76 -5.78 -1.91
C GLY A 54 -12.41 -5.55 -2.61
N PRO A 55 -11.54 -4.68 -2.04
CA PRO A 55 -10.22 -4.42 -2.60
C PRO A 55 -9.31 -5.65 -2.44
N ARG A 56 -8.53 -5.95 -3.48
CA ARG A 56 -7.52 -7.05 -3.45
C ARG A 56 -6.15 -6.61 -2.93
N ALA A 57 -6.01 -5.34 -2.53
CA ALA A 57 -4.78 -4.78 -1.98
C ALA A 57 -5.07 -3.82 -0.81
N ALA A 58 -4.19 -3.83 0.18
CA ALA A 58 -4.21 -2.92 1.32
C ALA A 58 -3.09 -1.87 1.21
N ASN A 59 -3.35 -0.66 1.71
CA ASN A 59 -2.27 0.29 1.96
C ASN A 59 -1.62 -0.06 3.31
N THR A 60 -0.37 -0.51 3.24
CA THR A 60 0.37 -1.01 4.40
C THR A 60 1.57 -0.13 4.69
N HIS A 61 1.70 0.26 5.96
CA HIS A 61 2.86 0.92 6.50
C HIS A 61 3.81 -0.13 7.06
N ILE A 62 5.04 -0.21 6.55
CA ILE A 62 6.07 -1.15 7.01
C ILE A 62 7.20 -0.38 7.71
N ILE A 63 7.64 -0.87 8.87
CA ILE A 63 8.84 -0.38 9.56
C ILE A 63 9.92 -1.45 9.49
N ILE A 64 11.09 -1.07 9.00
CA ILE A 64 12.25 -1.95 8.82
C ILE A 64 13.40 -1.41 9.67
N ALA A 65 13.99 -2.26 10.51
CA ALA A 65 15.14 -1.92 11.33
C ALA A 65 16.45 -1.92 10.52
N ASP A 66 17.52 -1.40 11.11
CA ASP A 66 18.86 -1.29 10.51
C ASP A 66 19.57 -2.63 10.24
N ASP A 67 19.05 -3.74 10.74
CA ASP A 67 19.49 -5.11 10.41
C ASP A 67 18.70 -5.74 9.24
N GLY A 68 17.75 -4.99 8.69
CA GLY A 68 16.87 -5.42 7.61
C GLY A 68 15.68 -6.26 8.07
N ARG A 69 15.36 -6.32 9.37
CA ARG A 69 14.15 -7.00 9.86
C ARG A 69 12.94 -6.07 9.78
N ILE A 70 11.81 -6.59 9.32
CA ILE A 70 10.52 -5.93 9.49
C ILE A 70 10.13 -6.03 10.97
N VAL A 71 10.03 -4.88 11.64
CA VAL A 71 9.72 -4.80 13.08
C VAL A 71 8.26 -4.45 13.35
N ALA A 72 7.58 -3.85 12.37
CA ALA A 72 6.15 -3.59 12.43
C ALA A 72 5.55 -3.50 11.03
N SER A 73 4.28 -3.90 10.90
CA SER A 73 3.44 -3.60 9.75
C SER A 73 2.05 -3.18 10.22
N TYR A 74 1.46 -2.20 9.53
CA TYR A 74 0.14 -1.67 9.84
C TYR A 74 -0.66 -1.46 8.55
N ARG A 75 -1.82 -2.09 8.45
CA ARG A 75 -2.76 -1.89 7.33
C ARG A 75 -3.69 -0.72 7.66
N LYS A 76 -3.77 0.26 6.77
CA LYS A 76 -4.69 1.40 6.93
C LYS A 76 -6.13 0.92 6.82
N VAL A 77 -6.91 1.09 7.89
CA VAL A 77 -8.33 0.67 7.98
C VAL A 77 -9.18 1.24 6.84
N ARG A 78 -8.82 2.43 6.32
CA ARG A 78 -9.47 3.04 5.16
C ARG A 78 -8.44 3.36 4.08
N ASN A 79 -8.50 2.63 2.97
CA ASN A 79 -7.73 2.94 1.77
C ASN A 79 -8.11 4.32 1.23
N ALA A 80 -7.13 5.18 0.96
CA ALA A 80 -7.33 6.60 0.60
C ALA A 80 -8.12 6.80 -0.71
N TRP A 81 -8.22 5.77 -1.54
CA TRP A 81 -8.91 5.79 -2.84
C TRP A 81 -10.40 6.13 -2.70
N HIS A 82 -11.10 5.55 -1.71
CA HIS A 82 -12.51 5.84 -1.47
C HIS A 82 -12.75 7.30 -1.06
N VAL A 83 -11.81 7.92 -0.33
CA VAL A 83 -11.90 9.32 0.07
C VAL A 83 -11.66 10.22 -1.14
N CYS A 84 -10.58 10.01 -1.88
CA CYS A 84 -10.23 10.87 -3.01
C CYS A 84 -11.28 10.83 -4.14
N ALA A 85 -11.89 9.67 -4.39
CA ALA A 85 -12.99 9.52 -5.34
C ALA A 85 -14.24 10.33 -4.94
N GLN A 86 -14.61 10.35 -3.66
CA GLN A 86 -15.71 11.17 -3.15
C GLN A 86 -15.38 12.67 -3.18
N THR A 87 -14.15 13.07 -2.82
CA THR A 87 -13.76 14.49 -2.84
C THR A 87 -13.69 15.06 -4.27
N MET A 88 -13.25 14.26 -5.25
CA MET A 88 -13.22 14.66 -6.67
C MET A 88 -14.62 14.72 -7.33
N GLN A 89 -15.61 13.98 -6.82
CA GLN A 89 -17.01 14.18 -7.20
C GLN A 89 -17.55 15.51 -6.62
N CYS A 90 -17.10 15.89 -5.42
CA CYS A 90 -17.55 17.10 -4.73
C CYS A 90 -17.00 18.39 -5.36
N THR A 91 -15.75 18.41 -5.85
CA THR A 91 -15.17 19.58 -6.55
C THR A 91 -15.71 19.81 -7.96
N ARG A 92 -16.48 18.86 -8.52
CA ARG A 92 -17.18 19.04 -9.81
C ARG A 92 -18.59 19.64 -9.67
N LEU A 93 -19.07 19.82 -8.43
CA LEU A 93 -20.40 20.34 -8.09
C LEU A 93 -20.36 21.73 -7.45
N LEU A 94 -19.18 22.33 -7.34
CA LEU A 94 -19.05 23.75 -7.00
C LEU A 94 -19.10 24.56 -8.31
N PRO A 95 -20.01 25.55 -8.45
CA PRO A 95 -20.18 26.35 -9.66
C PRO A 95 -18.98 27.27 -9.94
#